data_AF-A0A414K5R5-F1
#
_entry.id   AF-A0A414K5R5-F1
#
_cell.length_a   1.000
_cell.length_b   1.000
_cell.length_c   1.000
_cell.angle_alpha   90.00
_cell.angle_beta   90.00
_cell.angle_gamma   90.00
#
_symmetry.space_group_name_H-M   'P 1'
#
loop_
_entity.id
_entity.type
_entity.pdbx_description
1 polymer ?
#
loop_
_entity_poly.entity_id
_entity_poly.type
_entity_poly.pdbx_seq_one_letter_code
_entity_poly.pdbx_strand_id
1 'polypeptide(L)'
;MISGSNAPAGKSKIQFSVLSEKVDAYFAWAKQKYSQVTHNSTIGKALAYSINQEEYLRVFLSDGHVPMDNNYAEQAIRPFTIGRKNFVMINLLMVQRQVPSCTVWSKQQMQT
;
A
#
# COMPACT_ATOMS: atom_id res chain seq x y z
N MET A 1 5.54 2.11 -22.40
CA MET A 1 4.80 0.84 -22.53
C MET A 1 5.73 -0.27 -22.04
N ILE A 2 5.73 -0.55 -20.73
CA ILE A 2 6.50 -1.70 -20.20
C ILE A 2 5.49 -2.82 -20.02
N SER A 3 5.52 -3.77 -20.95
CA SER A 3 4.80 -5.03 -20.85
C SER A 3 5.32 -5.80 -19.63
N GLY A 4 4.59 -5.70 -18.52
CA GLY A 4 4.76 -6.55 -17.35
C GLY A 4 3.84 -7.77 -17.42
N SER A 5 3.86 -8.51 -18.52
CA SER A 5 3.20 -9.81 -18.62
C SER A 5 4.15 -10.89 -18.07
N ASN A 6 4.43 -10.87 -16.77
CA ASN A 6 4.89 -12.09 -16.09
C ASN A 6 3.65 -12.77 -15.50
N ALA A 7 2.83 -13.34 -16.40
CA ALA A 7 1.84 -14.32 -15.99
C ALA A 7 2.63 -15.56 -15.55
N PRO A 8 2.64 -15.95 -14.26
CA PRO A 8 3.37 -17.12 -13.85
C PRO A 8 2.72 -18.33 -14.54
N ALA A 9 3.54 -19.00 -15.35
CA ALA A 9 3.22 -20.25 -16.01
C ALA A 9 2.51 -21.21 -15.04
N GLY A 10 1.49 -21.89 -15.58
CA GLY A 10 0.53 -22.76 -14.89
C GLY A 10 0.99 -23.33 -13.56
N LYS A 11 0.41 -22.84 -12.47
CA LYS A 11 0.50 -23.46 -11.15
C LYS A 11 -0.06 -24.89 -11.24
N SER A 12 0.73 -25.88 -10.87
CA SER A 12 0.36 -27.29 -10.93
C SER A 12 -0.80 -27.57 -9.96
N LYS A 13 -1.82 -28.31 -10.43
CA LYS A 13 -3.08 -28.56 -9.70
C LYS A 13 -2.88 -29.07 -8.26
N ILE A 14 -1.80 -29.81 -8.02
CA ILE A 14 -1.41 -30.38 -6.72
C ILE A 14 -1.03 -29.30 -5.69
N GLN A 15 -0.44 -28.17 -6.10
CA GLN A 15 -0.06 -27.12 -5.17
C GLN A 15 -1.27 -26.37 -4.60
N PHE A 16 -2.36 -26.25 -5.36
CA PHE A 16 -3.56 -25.57 -4.92
C PHE A 16 -4.36 -26.37 -3.89
N SER A 17 -4.40 -27.70 -3.99
CA SER A 17 -5.11 -28.54 -3.02
C SER A 17 -4.44 -28.51 -1.63
N VAL A 18 -3.11 -28.49 -1.58
CA VAL A 18 -2.37 -28.31 -0.32
C VAL A 18 -2.60 -26.91 0.26
N LEU A 19 -2.80 -25.92 -0.61
CA LEU A 19 -2.98 -24.53 -0.21
C LEU A 19 -4.37 -24.29 0.39
N SER A 20 -5.42 -24.90 -0.17
CA SER A 20 -6.78 -24.80 0.39
C SER A 20 -6.86 -25.35 1.82
N GLU A 21 -6.22 -26.50 2.08
CA GLU A 21 -6.19 -27.09 3.44
C GLU A 21 -5.54 -26.16 4.46
N LYS A 22 -4.45 -25.47 4.07
CA LYS A 22 -3.76 -24.51 4.93
C LYS A 22 -4.60 -23.26 5.20
N VAL A 23 -5.31 -22.77 4.19
CA VAL A 23 -6.21 -21.63 4.32
C VAL A 23 -7.35 -21.95 5.28
N ASP A 24 -7.96 -23.13 5.16
CA ASP A 24 -9.02 -23.59 6.06
C ASP A 24 -8.51 -23.74 7.50
N ALA A 25 -7.34 -24.35 7.68
CA ALA A 25 -6.70 -24.48 8.99
C ALA A 25 -6.41 -23.12 9.64
N TYR A 26 -5.96 -22.13 8.85
CA TYR A 26 -5.71 -20.78 9.33
C TYR A 26 -7.00 -20.09 9.82
N PHE A 27 -8.07 -20.13 9.03
CA PHE A 27 -9.33 -19.48 9.43
C PHE A 27 -10.01 -20.17 10.62
N ALA A 28 -9.90 -21.51 10.72
CA ALA A 28 -10.34 -22.25 11.90
C ALA A 28 -9.58 -21.78 13.15
N TRP A 29 -8.25 -21.67 13.06
CA TRP A 29 -7.42 -21.16 14.15
C TRP A 29 -7.74 -19.70 14.49
N ALA A 30 -7.92 -18.84 13.50
CA ALA A 30 -8.22 -17.42 13.70
C ALA A 30 -9.56 -17.22 14.43
N LYS A 31 -10.60 -17.99 14.07
CA LYS A 31 -11.90 -17.99 14.76
C LYS A 31 -11.77 -18.47 16.20
N GLN A 32 -11.03 -19.55 16.44
CA GLN A 32 -10.79 -20.05 17.79
C GLN A 32 -10.04 -19.03 18.66
N LYS A 33 -9.01 -18.37 18.11
CA LYS A 33 -8.24 -17.36 18.82
C LYS A 33 -9.03 -16.09 19.06
N TYR A 34 -9.89 -15.69 18.12
CA TYR A 34 -10.75 -14.53 18.30
C TYR A 34 -11.67 -14.68 19.53
N SER A 35 -12.20 -15.87 19.79
CA SER A 35 -13.00 -16.15 21.00
C SER A 35 -12.20 -16.09 22.31
N GLN A 36 -10.88 -16.23 22.27
CA GLN A 36 -10.00 -16.19 23.46
C GLN A 36 -9.46 -14.79 23.75
N VAL A 37 -9.56 -13.85 22.80
CA VAL A 37 -8.95 -12.53 22.87
C VAL A 37 -10.00 -11.46 23.15
N THR A 38 -9.64 -10.44 23.93
CA THR A 38 -10.52 -9.30 24.19
C THR A 38 -10.75 -8.49 22.91
N HIS A 39 -12.01 -8.25 22.57
CA HIS A 39 -12.42 -7.62 21.30
C HIS A 39 -11.82 -6.21 21.09
N ASN A 40 -11.56 -5.48 22.18
CA ASN A 40 -11.02 -4.12 22.14
C ASN A 40 -9.50 -4.05 21.97
N SER A 41 -8.79 -5.17 22.11
CA SER A 41 -7.34 -5.21 21.89
C SER A 41 -6.99 -5.00 20.41
N THR A 42 -5.78 -4.51 20.14
CA THR A 42 -5.24 -4.39 18.78
C THR A 42 -5.25 -5.73 18.04
N ILE A 43 -4.97 -6.82 18.76
CA ILE A 43 -5.02 -8.20 18.25
C ILE A 43 -6.46 -8.62 17.92
N GLY A 44 -7.42 -8.33 18.79
CA GLY A 44 -8.84 -8.59 18.54
C GLY A 44 -9.34 -7.89 17.29
N LYS A 45 -8.97 -6.62 17.08
CA LYS A 45 -9.30 -5.86 15.86
C LYS A 45 -8.65 -6.47 14.61
N ALA A 46 -7.39 -6.88 14.68
CA ALA A 46 -6.69 -7.51 13.56
C ALA A 46 -7.31 -8.88 13.17
N LEU A 47 -7.68 -9.68 14.16
CA LEU A 47 -8.37 -10.96 13.94
C LEU A 47 -9.77 -10.75 13.37
N ALA A 48 -10.54 -9.81 13.91
CA ALA A 48 -11.86 -9.45 13.38
C ALA A 48 -11.78 -9.01 11.91
N TYR A 49 -10.81 -8.15 11.57
CA TYR A 49 -10.57 -7.73 10.20
C TYR A 49 -10.24 -8.92 9.29
N SER A 50 -9.34 -9.81 9.74
CA SER A 50 -8.95 -11.00 8.97
C SER A 50 -10.13 -11.94 8.69
N ILE A 51 -10.99 -12.16 9.68
CA ILE A 51 -12.19 -13.00 9.56
C ILE A 51 -13.20 -12.35 8.60
N ASN A 52 -13.42 -11.03 8.70
CA ASN A 52 -14.34 -10.32 7.82
C ASN A 52 -13.88 -10.31 6.35
N GLN A 53 -12.57 -10.45 6.10
CA GLN A 53 -11.98 -10.51 4.77
C GLN A 53 -11.85 -11.93 4.21
N GLU A 54 -12.35 -12.95 4.92
CA GLU A 54 -12.19 -14.36 4.53
C GLU A 54 -12.69 -14.66 3.11
N GLU A 55 -13.83 -14.07 2.72
CA GLU A 55 -14.40 -14.25 1.37
C GLU A 55 -13.43 -13.80 0.28
N TYR A 56 -12.86 -12.60 0.42
CA TYR A 56 -11.92 -12.03 -0.56
C TYR A 56 -10.59 -12.76 -0.58
N LEU A 57 -10.10 -13.19 0.59
CA LEU A 57 -8.86 -13.94 0.70
C LEU A 57 -8.97 -15.35 0.12
N ARG A 58 -10.17 -15.90 -0.09
CA ARG A 58 -10.35 -17.22 -0.73
C ARG A 58 -10.41 -17.16 -2.26
N VAL A 59 -10.58 -15.97 -2.85
CA VAL A 59 -10.77 -15.80 -4.31
C VAL A 59 -9.59 -16.33 -5.13
N PHE A 60 -8.36 -16.27 -4.60
CA PHE A 60 -7.19 -16.81 -5.32
C PHE A 60 -7.20 -18.35 -5.46
N LEU A 61 -8.03 -19.05 -4.68
CA LEU A 61 -8.19 -20.50 -4.78
C LEU A 61 -9.17 -20.88 -5.90
N SER A 62 -10.16 -20.02 -6.18
CA SER A 62 -11.17 -20.24 -7.22
C SER A 62 -10.75 -19.65 -8.57
N ASP A 63 -10.09 -18.49 -8.57
CA ASP A 63 -9.62 -17.82 -9.77
C ASP A 63 -8.08 -17.84 -9.87
N GLY A 64 -7.57 -18.53 -10.89
CA GLY A 64 -6.14 -18.61 -11.18
C GLY A 64 -5.53 -17.34 -11.76
N HIS A 65 -6.35 -16.34 -12.14
CA HIS A 65 -5.87 -15.05 -12.64
C HIS A 65 -5.50 -14.09 -11.50
N VAL A 66 -6.01 -14.32 -10.29
CA VAL A 66 -5.71 -13.50 -9.13
C VAL A 66 -4.36 -13.95 -8.53
N PRO A 67 -3.34 -13.08 -8.51
CA PRO A 67 -2.07 -13.40 -7.86
C PRO A 67 -2.28 -13.49 -6.34
N MET A 68 -1.52 -14.37 -5.69
CA MET A 68 -1.55 -14.51 -4.23
C MET A 68 -0.80 -13.38 -3.53
N ASP A 69 0.15 -12.77 -4.24
CA ASP A 69 0.96 -11.66 -3.76
C ASP A 69 0.35 -10.30 -4.14
N ASN A 70 0.55 -9.31 -3.27
CA ASN A 70 0.11 -7.94 -3.48
C ASN A 70 1.14 -7.10 -4.28
N ASN A 71 2.14 -7.74 -4.89
CA ASN A 71 3.30 -7.04 -5.44
C ASN A 71 2.90 -6.07 -6.56
N TYR A 72 1.88 -6.43 -7.35
CA TYR A 72 1.34 -5.58 -8.41
C TYR A 72 0.72 -4.28 -7.86
N ALA A 73 -0.11 -4.38 -6.82
CA ALA A 73 -0.73 -3.20 -6.23
C ALA A 73 0.30 -2.32 -5.50
N GLU A 74 1.28 -2.94 -4.83
CA GLU A 74 2.39 -2.18 -4.23
C GLU A 74 3.18 -1.41 -5.29
N GLN A 75 3.53 -2.06 -6.40
CA GLN A 75 4.21 -1.40 -7.52
C GLN A 75 3.40 -0.24 -8.10
N ALA A 76 2.08 -0.39 -8.20
CA ALA A 76 1.20 0.69 -8.66
C ALA A 76 1.16 1.89 -7.69
N ILE A 77 1.21 1.65 -6.38
CA ILE A 77 1.10 2.70 -5.35
C ILE A 77 2.45 3.36 -5.04
N ARG A 78 3.58 2.66 -5.24
CA ARG A 78 4.94 3.16 -4.96
C ARG A 78 5.25 4.53 -5.59
N PRO A 79 4.97 4.80 -6.87
CA PRO A 79 5.20 6.11 -7.48
C PRO A 79 4.46 7.25 -6.77
N PHE A 80 3.27 6.96 -6.23
CA PHE A 80 2.44 7.96 -5.57
C PHE A 80 2.94 8.29 -4.15
N THR A 81 3.36 7.28 -3.40
CA THR A 81 3.90 7.49 -2.04
C THR A 81 5.27 8.17 -2.06
N ILE A 82 6.11 7.84 -3.04
CA ILE A 82 7.40 8.51 -3.27
C ILE A 82 7.17 9.92 -3.83
N GLY A 83 6.29 10.07 -4.81
CA GLY A 83 5.98 11.34 -5.46
C GLY A 83 5.46 12.40 -4.49
N ARG A 84 4.60 12.03 -3.52
CA ARG A 84 4.06 12.96 -2.50
C ARG A 84 5.14 13.69 -1.71
N LYS A 85 6.24 13.03 -1.33
CA LYS A 85 7.37 13.69 -0.66
C LYS A 85 8.06 14.70 -1.58
N ASN A 86 8.14 14.38 -2.87
CA ASN A 86 8.73 15.26 -3.88
C ASN A 86 7.83 16.46 -4.22
N PHE A 87 6.51 16.29 -4.26
CA PHE A 87 5.57 17.39 -4.50
C PHE A 87 5.56 18.45 -3.39
N VAL A 88 5.73 18.04 -2.12
CA VAL A 88 5.88 18.99 -1.01
C VAL A 88 7.19 19.78 -1.15
N MET A 89 8.27 19.13 -1.60
CA MET A 89 9.56 19.78 -1.85
C MET A 89 9.53 20.76 -3.04
N ILE A 90 8.85 20.41 -4.14
CA ILE A 90 8.66 21.32 -5.29
C ILE A 90 7.85 22.56 -4.88
N ASN A 91 6.77 22.39 -4.12
CA ASN A 91 5.96 23.52 -3.63
C ASN A 91 6.78 24.47 -2.75
N LEU A 92 7.66 23.95 -1.87
CA LEU A 92 8.53 24.78 -1.03
C LEU A 92 9.56 25.57 -1.87
N LEU A 93 10.15 24.94 -2.89
CA LEU A 93 11.15 25.60 -3.75
C LEU A 93 10.54 26.67 -4.68
N MET A 94 9.30 26.50 -5.11
CA MET A 94 8.59 27.50 -5.93
C MET A 94 8.27 28.78 -5.14
N VAL A 95 7.96 28.66 -3.84
CA VAL A 95 7.64 29.82 -2.98
C VAL A 95 8.91 30.63 -2.61
N GLN A 96 10.08 30.00 -2.51
CA GLN A 96 11.33 30.68 -2.15
C GLN A 96 12.01 31.45 -3.29
N ARG A 97 11.53 31.31 -4.54
CA ARG A 97 12.11 32.03 -5.71
C ARG A 97 11.32 33.25 -6.16
N GLN A 98 10.24 33.61 -5.47
CA GLN A 98 9.37 34.75 -5.83
C GLN A 98 9.40 35.91 -4.83
N VAL A 99 10.56 36.19 -4.22
CA VAL A 99 10.80 37.49 -3.60
C VAL A 99 12.05 38.12 -4.22
N PRO A 100 11.95 38.85 -5.35
CA PRO A 100 12.93 39.89 -5.60
C PRO A 100 12.77 40.89 -4.45
N SER A 101 13.80 41.01 -3.62
CA SER A 101 13.84 42.01 -2.54
C SER A 101 13.66 43.41 -3.16
N CYS A 102 12.45 43.97 -3.07
CA CYS A 102 12.16 45.35 -3.42
C CYS A 102 12.81 46.36 -2.43
N THR A 103 13.77 45.94 -1.60
CA THR A 103 14.38 46.77 -0.55
C THR A 103 15.82 47.24 -0.89
N VAL A 104 16.21 47.31 -2.18
CA VAL A 104 17.57 47.73 -2.61
C VAL A 104 17.57 48.94 -3.56
N TRP A 105 16.53 49.80 -3.58
CA TRP A 105 16.51 50.99 -4.44
C TRP A 105 15.97 52.28 -3.78
N SER A 106 16.24 52.53 -2.49
CA SER A 106 15.83 53.80 -1.85
C SER A 106 16.88 54.51 -0.98
N LYS A 107 18.18 54.20 -1.12
CA LYS A 107 19.25 54.94 -0.43
C LYS A 107 20.49 55.13 -1.30
N GLN A 108 20.38 55.90 -2.39
CA GLN A 108 21.54 56.60 -2.97
C GLN A 108 21.13 57.80 -3.84
N GLN A 109 20.36 58.75 -3.32
CA GLN A 109 20.27 60.11 -3.88
C GLN A 109 19.84 61.08 -2.77
N MET A 110 20.74 61.37 -1.83
CA MET A 110 20.69 62.59 -1.01
C MET A 110 22.00 62.73 -0.22
N GLN A 111 23.05 63.20 -0.90
CA GLN A 111 24.20 63.84 -0.26
C GLN A 111 24.88 64.75 -1.28
N THR A 112 24.88 66.05 -0.91
CA THR A 112 25.55 67.25 -1.45
C THR A 112 25.21 67.69 -2.87
#